data_AF-A0A7J9NBS3-F1
#
_entry.id   AF-A0A7J9NBS3-F1
#
_cell.length_a   1.000
_cell.length_b   1.000
_cell.length_c   1.000
_cell.angle_alpha   90.00
_cell.angle_beta   90.00
_cell.angle_gamma   90.00
#
_symmetry.space_group_name_H-M   'P 1'
#
loop_
_entity.id
_entity.type
_entity.pdbx_description
1 polymer ?
#
loop_
_entity_poly.entity_id
_entity_poly.type
_entity_poly.pdbx_seq_one_letter_code
_entity_poly.pdbx_strand_id
1 'polypeptide(L)'
;VIFQNPQEEGVEWRALWLLSDEILYWCSGFDWVPLLVIWGAIGYAPLLVLRQYRSRQFIPTTQGLAGCEFSYKGDGCKKKIREISNAWNQTRRMKRLAKLEAEKLKKGKNKAEEDLDSLKTDYKKLRLSMRTVGLGKTSEQWREEIQEEKNKVDRWGRKFQEVQNFAMKLRASLSKIEEMKGRIEELESTLLNCEIQIEYLEANEGFQNKQLHHFQNQVRSRDHIMGEAVAKIREVVDHLQTLAVQADTLSVKYELESNRGQELASLLRKIRVLSIRAKPYL
;
A
#
# COMPACT_ATOMS: atom_id res chain seq x y z
N VAL A 1 -15.83 58.07 -47.47
CA VAL A 1 -14.71 58.67 -46.73
C VAL A 1 -14.08 59.71 -47.62
N ILE A 2 -14.32 60.98 -47.31
CA ILE A 2 -13.70 62.13 -47.98
C ILE A 2 -12.36 62.33 -47.26
N PHE A 3 -11.25 62.13 -47.95
CA PHE A 3 -9.93 62.46 -47.42
C PHE A 3 -9.57 63.87 -47.89
N GLN A 4 -9.69 64.83 -46.96
CA GLN A 4 -9.05 66.14 -47.04
C GLN A 4 -7.60 65.98 -46.55
N ASN A 5 -6.64 66.58 -47.26
CA ASN A 5 -5.22 66.73 -46.92
C ASN A 5 -4.38 65.44 -46.71
N PRO A 6 -3.90 64.80 -47.79
CA PRO A 6 -2.67 64.03 -47.74
C PRO A 6 -1.44 64.94 -48.00
N GLN A 7 -0.49 64.93 -47.06
CA GLN A 7 0.83 65.54 -47.19
C GLN A 7 1.61 64.88 -48.33
N GLU A 8 2.37 65.67 -49.09
CA GLU A 8 2.89 65.35 -50.43
C GLU A 8 4.07 64.35 -50.49
N GLU A 9 4.43 63.71 -49.38
CA GLU A 9 5.51 62.72 -49.34
C GLU A 9 5.03 61.39 -48.77
N GLY A 10 4.58 60.49 -49.65
CA GLY A 10 4.23 59.13 -49.24
C GLY A 10 3.35 58.35 -50.21
N VAL A 11 3.69 58.30 -51.50
CA VAL A 11 3.14 57.29 -52.43
C VAL A 11 4.29 56.65 -53.21
N GLU A 12 4.69 55.44 -52.79
CA GLU A 12 5.65 54.59 -53.49
C GLU A 12 4.90 53.79 -54.57
N TRP A 13 5.12 54.12 -55.85
CA TRP A 13 4.68 53.28 -56.96
C TRP A 13 5.73 52.22 -57.24
N ARG A 14 5.40 50.94 -57.04
CA ARG A 14 6.16 49.80 -57.56
C ARG A 14 5.47 49.22 -58.79
N ALA A 15 6.13 49.28 -59.94
CA ALA A 15 5.71 48.53 -61.12
C ALA A 15 6.43 47.18 -61.17
N LEU A 16 5.66 46.09 -61.15
CA LEU A 16 6.11 44.69 -61.04
C LEU A 16 6.74 44.11 -62.32
N TRP A 17 7.29 44.94 -63.22
CA TRP A 17 7.68 44.50 -64.58
C TRP A 17 9.06 44.98 -65.05
N LEU A 18 9.91 45.48 -64.17
CA LEU A 18 11.30 45.83 -64.54
C LEU A 18 12.26 44.73 -64.09
N LEU A 19 12.35 43.68 -64.90
CA LEU A 19 13.50 42.79 -64.93
C LEU A 19 14.64 43.55 -65.63
N SER A 20 15.54 44.14 -64.84
CA SER A 20 16.74 44.82 -65.34
C SER A 20 17.81 43.78 -65.72
N ASP A 21 17.65 43.13 -66.87
CA ASP A 21 18.77 42.50 -67.56
C ASP A 21 19.56 43.60 -68.29
N GLU A 22 20.49 44.25 -67.58
CA GLU A 22 21.41 45.24 -68.13
C GLU A 22 22.50 44.53 -68.95
N ILE A 23 22.26 44.40 -70.25
CA ILE A 23 23.25 43.95 -71.23
C ILE A 23 24.28 45.06 -71.44
N LEU A 24 25.53 44.77 -71.09
CA LEU A 24 26.64 45.71 -71.06
C LEU A 24 27.73 45.25 -72.07
N TYR A 25 28.00 46.04 -73.13
CA TYR A 25 29.11 45.91 -74.11
C TYR A 25 30.32 46.87 -73.85
N TRP A 26 31.55 46.37 -74.04
CA TRP A 26 32.82 47.08 -73.73
C TRP A 26 33.81 47.06 -74.94
N CYS A 27 34.03 48.18 -75.67
CA CYS A 27 35.29 48.49 -76.43
C CYS A 27 35.70 49.99 -76.30
N SER A 28 36.97 50.32 -76.53
CA SER A 28 37.80 50.95 -75.52
C SER A 28 38.07 52.45 -75.52
N GLY A 29 37.96 53.02 -74.33
CA GLY A 29 38.41 54.37 -74.00
C GLY A 29 37.32 55.34 -73.67
N PHE A 30 36.08 54.85 -73.56
CA PHE A 30 34.95 55.58 -73.00
C PHE A 30 34.19 54.63 -72.08
N ASP A 31 34.01 54.98 -70.80
CA ASP A 31 33.20 54.17 -69.89
C ASP A 31 31.72 54.21 -70.27
N TRP A 32 31.09 53.03 -70.18
CA TRP A 32 29.67 52.70 -70.09
C TRP A 32 28.68 53.89 -70.06
N VAL A 33 27.93 54.09 -71.15
CA VAL A 33 26.76 54.98 -71.19
C VAL A 33 25.49 54.13 -71.11
N PRO A 34 24.60 54.33 -70.13
CA PRO A 34 23.22 53.88 -70.24
C PRO A 34 22.51 54.77 -71.26
N LEU A 35 22.23 54.26 -72.46
CA LEU A 35 21.32 54.96 -73.38
C LEU A 35 19.89 54.72 -72.89
N LEU A 36 19.43 55.51 -71.90
CA LEU A 36 18.03 55.90 -71.91
C LEU A 36 17.88 56.92 -73.03
N VAL A 37 17.02 56.59 -73.99
CA VAL A 37 16.78 57.33 -75.23
C VAL A 37 16.67 58.84 -74.95
N ILE A 38 17.64 59.53 -75.54
CA ILE A 38 17.86 60.98 -75.76
C ILE A 38 16.60 61.84 -75.54
N TRP A 39 16.73 62.93 -74.76
CA TRP A 39 16.55 64.35 -75.14
C TRP A 39 16.54 65.23 -73.87
N GLY A 40 17.45 66.22 -73.78
CA GLY A 40 17.39 67.34 -72.84
C GLY A 40 18.21 67.20 -71.54
N ALA A 41 19.17 68.10 -71.34
CA ALA A 41 20.16 68.13 -70.26
C ALA A 41 19.59 68.55 -68.89
N ILE A 42 20.19 68.06 -67.79
CA ILE A 42 20.61 68.80 -66.57
C ILE A 42 21.44 67.83 -65.70
N GLY A 43 22.57 68.32 -65.15
CA GLY A 43 23.63 67.52 -64.54
C GLY A 43 23.43 67.19 -63.05
N TYR A 44 23.98 66.05 -62.63
CA TYR A 44 24.12 65.68 -61.21
C TYR A 44 25.58 65.79 -60.76
N ALA A 45 25.75 66.31 -59.54
CA ALA A 45 27.04 66.50 -58.89
C ALA A 45 27.68 65.14 -58.46
N PRO A 46 28.94 64.86 -58.82
CA PRO A 46 29.62 63.57 -58.60
C PRO A 46 29.71 63.06 -57.14
N LEU A 47 29.48 63.93 -56.15
CA LEU A 47 29.61 63.58 -54.73
C LEU A 47 28.51 62.65 -54.19
N LEU A 48 27.33 62.59 -54.82
CA LEU A 48 26.20 61.77 -54.35
C LEU A 48 26.37 60.27 -54.68
N VAL A 49 27.10 59.94 -55.75
CA VAL A 49 27.35 58.56 -56.20
C VAL A 49 28.35 57.83 -55.29
N LEU A 50 29.28 58.58 -54.67
CA LEU A 50 30.37 58.02 -53.87
C LEU A 50 29.94 57.47 -52.50
N ARG A 51 28.71 57.73 -52.03
CA ARG A 51 28.23 57.28 -50.70
C ARG A 51 27.57 55.90 -50.69
N GLN A 52 27.28 55.31 -51.86
CA GLN A 52 26.59 54.01 -51.99
C GLN A 52 27.54 52.79 -51.97
N TYR A 53 28.83 52.96 -52.25
CA TYR A 53 29.79 51.86 -52.28
C TYR A 53 30.59 51.79 -50.96
N ARG A 54 30.03 51.13 -49.94
CA ARG A 54 30.78 50.71 -48.74
C ARG A 54 31.81 49.62 -49.12
N SER A 55 33.04 50.00 -49.50
CA SER A 55 34.31 49.40 -49.03
C SER A 55 35.54 49.79 -49.88
N ARG A 56 36.56 50.28 -49.16
CA ARG A 56 38.01 50.31 -49.42
C ARG A 56 38.52 51.05 -50.66
N GLN A 57 38.70 52.35 -50.43
CA GLN A 57 39.80 53.22 -50.85
C GLN A 57 40.76 52.64 -51.91
N PHE A 58 40.62 53.13 -53.13
CA PHE A 58 41.79 53.52 -53.89
C PHE A 58 41.41 54.72 -54.77
N ILE A 59 42.08 55.85 -54.54
CA ILE A 59 41.97 57.06 -55.36
C ILE A 59 42.99 56.91 -56.48
N PRO A 60 42.61 56.78 -57.76
CA PRO A 60 43.56 56.94 -58.85
C PRO A 60 43.81 58.43 -59.06
N THR A 61 45.09 58.76 -59.24
CA THR A 61 45.61 60.11 -59.37
C THR A 61 44.81 60.95 -60.38
N THR A 62 44.14 61.99 -59.90
CA THR A 62 43.41 63.00 -60.70
C THR A 62 44.33 63.93 -61.51
N GLN A 63 45.62 63.58 -61.62
CA GLN A 63 46.60 64.38 -62.35
C GLN A 63 46.35 64.24 -63.86
N GLY A 64 45.63 65.21 -64.42
CA GLY A 64 45.48 65.40 -65.87
C GLY A 64 44.06 65.61 -66.37
N LEU A 65 43.03 65.50 -65.52
CA LEU A 65 41.62 65.65 -65.95
C LEU A 65 41.16 67.10 -66.17
N ALA A 66 41.96 68.09 -65.79
CA ALA A 66 41.66 69.50 -66.03
C ALA A 66 41.99 69.97 -67.47
N GLY A 67 42.55 69.11 -68.34
CA GLY A 67 43.08 69.51 -69.65
C GLY A 67 42.54 68.75 -70.87
N CYS A 68 41.49 67.93 -70.73
CA CYS A 68 40.95 67.15 -71.84
C CYS A 68 39.73 67.80 -72.50
N GLU A 69 39.97 68.95 -73.12
CA GLU A 69 39.08 69.49 -74.15
C GLU A 69 39.74 69.18 -75.50
N PHE A 70 39.21 68.21 -76.26
CA PHE A 70 39.81 67.80 -77.53
C PHE A 70 38.85 68.01 -78.69
N SER A 71 39.37 68.62 -79.76
CA SER A 71 38.65 68.82 -81.00
C SER A 71 38.77 67.58 -81.90
N TYR A 72 37.66 67.18 -82.50
CA TYR A 72 37.52 65.94 -83.28
C TYR A 72 38.23 65.96 -84.66
N LYS A 73 39.11 66.93 -84.93
CA LYS A 73 39.61 67.21 -86.29
C LYS A 73 41.10 66.94 -86.54
N GLY A 74 41.85 66.39 -85.57
CA GLY A 74 43.30 66.11 -85.71
C GLY A 74 43.67 64.65 -86.03
N ASP A 75 44.68 64.47 -86.88
CA ASP A 75 45.27 63.20 -87.39
C ASP A 75 45.60 62.15 -86.29
N GLY A 76 45.99 62.58 -85.09
CA GLY A 76 46.41 61.69 -83.99
C GLY A 76 45.30 60.87 -83.31
N CYS A 77 44.02 61.14 -83.62
CA CYS A 77 42.86 60.48 -83.00
C CYS A 77 42.86 58.95 -83.24
N LYS A 78 43.24 58.51 -84.45
CA LYS A 78 43.23 57.09 -84.84
C LYS A 78 44.25 56.23 -84.08
N LYS A 79 45.38 56.81 -83.65
CA LYS A 79 46.42 56.09 -82.90
C LYS A 79 45.98 55.85 -81.46
N LYS A 80 45.38 56.87 -80.83
CA LYS A 80 44.87 56.80 -79.45
C LYS A 80 43.69 55.83 -79.32
N ILE A 81 42.75 55.83 -80.29
CA ILE A 81 41.67 54.84 -80.35
C ILE A 81 42.22 53.40 -80.41
N ARG A 82 43.32 53.18 -81.15
CA ARG A 82 43.92 51.86 -81.31
C ARG A 82 44.64 51.37 -80.05
N GLU A 83 45.33 52.25 -79.34
CA GLU A 83 46.00 51.95 -78.07
C GLU A 83 44.99 51.58 -77.00
N ILE A 84 43.89 52.32 -76.93
CA ILE A 84 42.85 51.98 -75.96
C ILE A 84 42.23 50.63 -76.36
N SER A 85 42.09 50.34 -77.68
CA SER A 85 41.44 49.09 -78.18
C SER A 85 42.24 47.85 -77.84
N ASN A 86 43.56 47.98 -77.90
CA ASN A 86 44.47 46.96 -77.45
C ASN A 86 44.44 46.79 -75.91
N ALA A 87 44.29 47.88 -75.15
CA ALA A 87 44.15 47.80 -73.69
C ALA A 87 42.86 47.08 -73.27
N TRP A 88 41.75 47.24 -74.01
CA TRP A 88 40.54 46.49 -73.67
C TRP A 88 40.57 45.04 -74.15
N ASN A 89 41.22 44.72 -75.27
CA ASN A 89 41.36 43.32 -75.66
C ASN A 89 42.13 42.45 -74.64
N GLN A 90 42.91 43.04 -73.72
CA GLN A 90 43.59 42.32 -72.64
C GLN A 90 42.67 41.91 -71.46
N THR A 91 41.54 42.57 -71.26
CA THR A 91 40.62 42.31 -70.12
C THR A 91 39.61 41.20 -70.41
N ARG A 92 39.75 40.51 -71.55
CA ARG A 92 38.93 39.37 -71.98
C ARG A 92 39.05 38.11 -71.11
N ARG A 93 39.64 38.18 -69.91
CA ARG A 93 39.86 37.04 -69.00
C ARG A 93 38.84 36.91 -67.85
N MET A 94 37.66 37.54 -67.91
CA MET A 94 36.55 37.28 -66.97
C MET A 94 35.82 35.95 -67.18
N LYS A 95 35.97 35.27 -68.33
CA LYS A 95 35.40 33.92 -68.57
C LYS A 95 35.88 32.86 -67.56
N ARG A 96 37.05 33.06 -66.92
CA ARG A 96 37.52 32.18 -65.84
C ARG A 96 36.75 32.36 -64.54
N LEU A 97 36.33 33.59 -64.21
CA LEU A 97 35.63 33.86 -62.95
C LEU A 97 34.20 33.29 -62.97
N ALA A 98 33.47 33.44 -64.07
CA ALA A 98 32.14 32.84 -64.23
C ALA A 98 32.18 31.29 -64.16
N LYS A 99 33.20 30.66 -64.73
CA LYS A 99 33.39 29.19 -64.61
C LYS A 99 33.72 28.77 -63.18
N LEU A 100 34.58 29.54 -62.49
CA LEU A 100 34.95 29.28 -61.10
C LEU A 100 33.76 29.48 -60.15
N GLU A 101 32.90 30.45 -60.44
CA GLU A 101 31.69 30.74 -59.67
C GLU A 101 30.62 29.67 -59.89
N ALA A 102 30.39 29.22 -61.13
CA ALA A 102 29.51 28.09 -61.44
C ALA A 102 30.01 26.77 -60.83
N GLU A 103 31.32 26.50 -60.85
CA GLU A 103 31.91 25.33 -60.18
C GLU A 103 31.78 25.41 -58.65
N LYS A 104 31.93 26.60 -58.04
CA LYS A 104 31.67 26.81 -56.60
C LYS A 104 30.20 26.57 -56.23
N LEU A 105 29.27 27.08 -57.04
CA LEU A 105 27.83 26.86 -56.83
C LEU A 105 27.47 25.38 -56.97
N LYS A 106 28.02 24.68 -57.98
CA LYS A 106 27.81 23.24 -58.16
C LYS A 106 28.38 22.43 -56.99
N LYS A 107 29.57 22.78 -56.51
CA LYS A 107 30.19 22.14 -55.34
C LYS A 107 29.40 22.40 -54.06
N GLY A 108 28.90 23.63 -53.88
CA GLY A 108 28.02 23.99 -52.75
C GLY A 108 26.69 23.24 -52.77
N LYS A 109 26.06 23.10 -53.95
CA LYS A 109 24.82 22.34 -54.12
C LYS A 109 25.00 20.86 -53.79
N ASN A 110 26.04 20.23 -54.35
CA ASN A 110 26.31 18.81 -54.09
C ASN A 110 26.56 18.54 -52.59
N LYS A 111 27.30 19.43 -51.92
CA LYS A 111 27.54 19.33 -50.47
C LYS A 111 26.24 19.46 -49.66
N ALA A 112 25.38 20.41 -50.02
CA ALA A 112 24.09 20.58 -49.33
C ALA A 112 23.17 19.37 -49.52
N GLU A 113 23.26 18.70 -50.66
CA GLU A 113 22.51 17.47 -50.95
C GLU A 113 23.04 16.27 -50.15
N GLU A 114 24.37 16.13 -50.04
CA GLU A 114 25.01 15.14 -49.16
C GLU A 114 24.67 15.36 -47.67
N ASP A 115 24.71 16.62 -47.21
CA ASP A 115 24.34 16.98 -45.83
C ASP A 115 22.85 16.68 -45.56
N LEU A 116 21.97 16.89 -46.55
CA LEU A 116 20.54 16.56 -46.45
C LEU A 116 20.30 15.05 -46.39
N ASP A 117 21.03 14.26 -47.19
CA ASP A 117 20.94 12.81 -47.16
C ASP A 117 21.50 12.24 -45.84
N SER A 118 22.61 12.78 -45.34
CA SER A 118 23.15 12.44 -44.02
C SER A 118 22.12 12.71 -42.93
N LEU A 119 21.53 13.92 -42.89
CA LEU A 119 20.52 14.28 -41.90
C LEU A 119 19.28 13.37 -41.98
N LYS A 120 18.86 12.99 -43.19
CA LYS A 120 17.75 12.05 -43.40
C LYS A 120 18.09 10.64 -42.88
N THR A 121 19.34 10.20 -43.03
CA THR A 121 19.79 8.92 -42.45
C THR A 121 19.85 8.97 -40.93
N ASP A 122 20.38 10.05 -40.35
CA ASP A 122 20.45 10.26 -38.91
C ASP A 122 19.06 10.33 -38.27
N TYR A 123 18.12 11.05 -38.90
CA TYR A 123 16.72 11.11 -38.46
C TYR A 123 16.04 9.73 -38.48
N LYS A 124 16.27 8.93 -39.54
CA LYS A 124 15.75 7.56 -39.60
C LYS A 124 16.35 6.68 -38.50
N LYS A 125 17.65 6.80 -38.24
CA LYS A 125 18.36 6.07 -37.19
C LYS A 125 17.82 6.43 -35.81
N LEU A 126 17.66 7.73 -35.52
CA LEU A 126 17.06 8.23 -34.29
C LEU A 126 15.63 7.70 -34.09
N ARG A 127 14.80 7.73 -35.13
CA ARG A 127 13.43 7.19 -35.08
C ARG A 127 13.40 5.69 -34.79
N LEU A 128 14.33 4.93 -35.37
CA LEU A 128 14.46 3.49 -35.11
C LEU A 128 14.92 3.24 -33.67
N SER A 129 15.95 3.95 -33.20
CA SER A 129 16.43 3.86 -31.82
C SER A 129 15.33 4.20 -30.80
N MET A 130 14.51 5.22 -31.05
CA MET A 130 13.36 5.56 -30.19
C MET A 130 12.31 4.44 -30.14
N ARG A 131 12.08 3.71 -31.26
CA ARG A 131 11.20 2.53 -31.26
C ARG A 131 11.81 1.36 -30.48
N THR A 132 13.11 1.12 -30.63
CA THR A 132 13.80 0.00 -29.95
C THR A 132 13.88 0.19 -28.44
N VAL A 133 14.09 1.43 -27.97
CA VAL A 133 14.16 1.74 -26.53
C VAL A 133 12.76 1.95 -25.92
N GLY A 134 11.68 1.70 -26.68
CA GLY A 134 10.30 1.86 -26.20
C GLY A 134 9.87 3.31 -25.96
N LEU A 135 10.69 4.29 -26.35
CA LEU A 135 10.40 5.73 -26.34
C LEU A 135 9.39 6.15 -27.43
N GLY A 136 8.97 5.21 -28.28
CA GLY A 136 7.92 5.40 -29.28
C GLY A 136 6.48 5.27 -28.76
N LYS A 137 6.28 5.09 -27.44
CA LYS A 137 4.93 5.05 -26.85
C LYS A 137 4.23 6.39 -27.05
N THR A 138 2.98 6.35 -27.50
CA THR A 138 2.16 7.56 -27.60
C THR A 138 1.76 8.03 -26.21
N SER A 139 1.47 9.33 -26.06
CA SER A 139 1.06 9.91 -24.78
C SER A 139 -0.19 9.23 -24.19
N GLU A 140 -1.06 8.66 -25.04
CA GLU A 140 -2.23 7.87 -24.65
C GLU A 140 -1.84 6.56 -23.96
N GLN A 141 -0.88 5.82 -24.51
CA GLN A 141 -0.38 4.57 -23.92
C GLN A 141 0.22 4.81 -22.53
N TRP A 142 0.95 5.92 -22.36
CA TRP A 142 1.47 6.31 -21.04
C TRP A 142 0.35 6.64 -20.04
N ARG A 143 -0.74 7.28 -20.49
CA ARG A 143 -1.89 7.56 -19.62
C ARG A 143 -2.60 6.27 -19.21
N GLU A 144 -2.77 5.32 -20.12
CA GLU A 144 -3.36 4.02 -19.84
C GLU A 144 -2.52 3.22 -18.84
N GLU A 145 -1.20 3.15 -19.04
CA GLU A 145 -0.29 2.47 -18.11
C GLU A 145 -0.32 3.09 -16.71
N ILE A 146 -0.28 4.42 -16.62
CA ILE A 146 -0.38 5.13 -15.33
C ILE A 146 -1.74 4.84 -14.66
N GLN A 147 -2.83 4.76 -15.44
CA GLN A 147 -4.14 4.44 -14.88
C GLN A 147 -4.23 2.98 -14.44
N GLU A 148 -3.62 2.05 -15.16
CA GLU A 148 -3.54 0.65 -14.77
C GLU A 148 -2.74 0.49 -13.47
N GLU A 149 -1.61 1.17 -13.34
CA GLU A 149 -0.81 1.18 -12.12
C GLU A 149 -1.55 1.83 -10.96
N LYS A 150 -2.28 2.93 -11.17
CA LYS A 150 -3.18 3.49 -10.15
C LYS A 150 -4.24 2.48 -9.71
N ASN A 151 -4.90 1.82 -10.66
CA ASN A 151 -5.90 0.79 -10.36
C ASN A 151 -5.28 -0.41 -9.61
N LYS A 152 -4.02 -0.78 -9.90
CA LYS A 152 -3.27 -1.78 -9.15
C LYS A 152 -3.02 -1.29 -7.73
N VAL A 153 -2.50 -0.08 -7.55
CA VAL A 153 -2.25 0.53 -6.23
C VAL A 153 -3.53 0.54 -5.40
N ASP A 154 -4.67 0.93 -5.97
CA ASP A 154 -5.96 0.91 -5.29
C ASP A 154 -6.39 -0.51 -4.88
N ARG A 155 -6.14 -1.51 -5.75
CA ARG A 155 -6.37 -2.93 -5.41
C ARG A 155 -5.47 -3.40 -4.27
N TRP A 156 -4.18 -3.02 -4.29
CA TRP A 156 -3.24 -3.32 -3.21
C TRP A 156 -3.67 -2.65 -1.90
N GLY A 157 -4.15 -1.40 -1.96
CA GLY A 157 -4.69 -0.68 -0.80
C GLY A 157 -5.88 -1.41 -0.17
N ARG A 158 -6.83 -1.90 -0.98
CA ARG A 158 -7.96 -2.71 -0.48
C ARG A 158 -7.49 -4.01 0.17
N LYS A 159 -6.60 -4.75 -0.49
CA LYS A 159 -6.03 -5.99 0.07
C LYS A 159 -5.28 -5.74 1.37
N PHE A 160 -4.52 -4.65 1.46
CA PHE A 160 -3.83 -4.27 2.69
C PHE A 160 -4.82 -3.99 3.81
N GLN A 161 -5.91 -3.28 3.53
CA GLN A 161 -6.95 -3.02 4.52
C GLN A 161 -7.67 -4.30 4.98
N GLU A 162 -7.93 -5.24 4.07
CA GLU A 162 -8.49 -6.55 4.40
C GLU A 162 -7.56 -7.34 5.34
N VAL A 163 -6.25 -7.37 5.03
CA VAL A 163 -5.24 -8.00 5.89
C VAL A 163 -5.15 -7.32 7.25
N GLN A 164 -5.19 -5.98 7.31
CA GLN A 164 -5.22 -5.23 8.56
C GLN A 164 -6.46 -5.55 9.40
N ASN A 165 -7.64 -5.59 8.78
CA ASN A 165 -8.89 -5.95 9.44
C ASN A 165 -8.84 -7.39 9.97
N PHE A 166 -8.26 -8.32 9.20
CA PHE A 166 -8.06 -9.70 9.63
C PHE A 166 -7.07 -9.79 10.80
N ALA A 167 -5.96 -9.06 10.75
CA ALA A 167 -4.99 -8.98 11.85
C ALA A 167 -5.61 -8.40 13.12
N MET A 168 -6.46 -7.37 13.01
CA MET A 168 -7.22 -6.83 14.16
C MET A 168 -8.16 -7.87 14.77
N LYS A 169 -8.90 -8.62 13.93
CA LYS A 169 -9.76 -9.72 14.39
C LYS A 169 -8.96 -10.82 15.10
N LEU A 170 -7.82 -11.22 14.53
CA LEU A 170 -6.92 -12.19 15.14
C LEU A 170 -6.40 -11.71 16.50
N ARG A 171 -6.01 -10.45 16.59
CA ARG A 171 -5.55 -9.83 17.85
C ARG A 171 -6.65 -9.83 18.91
N ALA A 172 -7.89 -9.53 18.53
CA ALA A 172 -9.03 -9.61 19.44
C ALA A 172 -9.29 -11.05 19.92
N SER A 173 -9.23 -12.04 19.03
CA SER A 173 -9.36 -13.45 19.44
C SER A 173 -8.21 -13.92 20.33
N LEU A 174 -6.98 -13.44 20.10
CA LEU A 174 -5.82 -13.76 20.92
C LEU A 174 -5.99 -13.21 22.34
N SER A 175 -6.45 -11.96 22.48
CA SER A 175 -6.75 -11.37 23.78
C SER A 175 -7.80 -12.18 24.55
N LYS A 176 -8.82 -12.71 23.85
CA LYS A 176 -9.85 -13.55 24.47
C LYS A 176 -9.30 -14.91 24.92
N ILE A 177 -8.39 -15.49 24.15
CA ILE A 177 -7.70 -16.74 24.54
C ILE A 177 -6.87 -16.51 25.80
N GLU A 178 -6.17 -15.39 25.90
CA GLU A 178 -5.35 -15.06 27.05
C GLU A 178 -6.19 -14.82 28.32
N GLU A 179 -7.36 -14.17 28.20
CA GLU A 179 -8.34 -14.06 29.29
C GLU A 179 -8.85 -15.44 29.75
N MET A 180 -9.22 -16.31 28.80
CA MET A 180 -9.69 -17.66 29.12
C MET A 180 -8.58 -18.48 29.79
N LYS A 181 -7.33 -18.31 29.37
CA LYS A 181 -6.18 -18.95 30.00
C LYS A 181 -6.04 -18.55 31.48
N GLY A 182 -6.14 -17.26 31.80
CA GLY A 182 -6.12 -16.81 33.20
C GLY A 182 -7.25 -17.39 34.05
N ARG A 183 -8.45 -17.52 33.47
CA ARG A 183 -9.59 -18.18 34.16
C ARG A 183 -9.37 -19.68 34.39
N ILE A 184 -8.68 -20.36 33.47
CA ILE A 184 -8.32 -21.78 33.64
C ILE A 184 -7.31 -21.92 34.79
N GLU A 185 -6.28 -21.08 34.84
CA GLU A 185 -5.28 -21.10 35.93
C GLU A 185 -5.94 -20.85 37.31
N GLU A 186 -6.92 -19.92 37.39
CA GLU A 186 -7.70 -19.70 38.61
C GLU A 186 -8.51 -20.95 39.00
N LEU A 187 -9.23 -21.55 38.05
CA LEU A 187 -10.00 -22.77 38.30
C LEU A 187 -9.11 -23.94 38.74
N GLU A 188 -7.94 -24.12 38.12
CA GLU A 188 -6.95 -25.13 38.52
C GLU A 188 -6.51 -24.94 39.97
N SER A 189 -6.25 -23.69 40.40
CA SER A 189 -5.91 -23.40 41.80
C SER A 189 -7.03 -23.74 42.78
N THR A 190 -8.29 -23.47 42.41
CA THR A 190 -9.46 -23.82 43.24
C THR A 190 -9.69 -25.32 43.31
N LEU A 191 -9.46 -26.04 42.21
CA LEU A 191 -9.57 -27.49 42.14
C LEU A 191 -8.52 -28.15 43.02
N LEU A 192 -7.27 -27.70 42.97
CA LEU A 192 -6.21 -28.17 43.85
C LEU A 192 -6.55 -27.93 45.33
N ASN A 193 -7.14 -26.78 45.66
CA ASN A 193 -7.64 -26.54 47.02
C ASN A 193 -8.78 -27.50 47.42
N CYS A 194 -9.71 -27.79 46.51
CA CYS A 194 -10.75 -28.79 46.74
C CYS A 194 -10.17 -30.20 46.95
N GLU A 195 -9.16 -30.60 46.16
CA GLU A 195 -8.49 -31.89 46.31
C GLU A 195 -7.88 -32.06 47.70
N ILE A 196 -7.17 -31.03 48.19
CA ILE A 196 -6.59 -31.03 49.54
C ILE A 196 -7.68 -31.17 50.61
N GLN A 197 -8.82 -30.49 50.44
CA GLN A 197 -9.94 -30.59 51.38
C GLN A 197 -10.58 -31.97 51.38
N ILE A 198 -10.72 -32.60 50.22
CA ILE A 198 -11.24 -33.96 50.09
C ILE A 198 -10.31 -34.95 50.81
N GLU A 199 -9.00 -34.88 50.54
CA GLU A 199 -8.01 -35.77 51.18
C GLU A 199 -8.04 -35.64 52.71
N TYR A 200 -8.16 -34.40 53.23
CA TYR A 200 -8.33 -34.17 54.66
C TYR A 200 -9.62 -34.82 55.22
N LEU A 201 -10.74 -34.67 54.53
CA LEU A 201 -12.02 -35.24 54.96
C LEU A 201 -12.00 -36.78 54.91
N GLU A 202 -11.39 -37.38 53.89
CA GLU A 202 -11.22 -38.83 53.78
C GLU A 202 -10.37 -39.39 54.92
N ALA A 203 -9.27 -38.70 55.27
CA ALA A 203 -8.43 -39.08 56.40
C ALA A 203 -9.20 -39.02 57.74
N ASN A 204 -10.02 -37.98 57.91
CA ASN A 204 -10.87 -37.83 59.08
C ASN A 204 -11.97 -38.91 59.14
N GLU A 205 -12.65 -39.19 58.03
CA GLU A 205 -13.64 -40.28 57.96
C GLU A 205 -13.01 -41.63 58.33
N GLY A 206 -11.82 -41.91 57.78
CA GLY A 206 -11.06 -43.12 58.12
C GLY A 206 -10.72 -43.21 59.61
N PHE A 207 -10.39 -42.09 60.26
CA PHE A 207 -10.19 -42.03 61.71
C PHE A 207 -11.48 -42.31 62.48
N GLN A 208 -12.59 -41.64 62.13
CA GLN A 208 -13.89 -41.82 62.79
C GLN A 208 -14.41 -43.26 62.66
N ASN A 209 -14.25 -43.89 61.49
CA ASN A 209 -14.65 -45.29 61.28
C ASN A 209 -13.90 -46.26 62.19
N LYS A 210 -12.59 -46.05 62.38
CA LYS A 210 -11.79 -46.86 63.32
C LYS A 210 -12.30 -46.70 64.76
N GLN A 211 -12.60 -45.47 65.16
CA GLN A 211 -13.14 -45.19 66.49
C GLN A 211 -14.52 -45.83 66.69
N LEU A 212 -15.39 -45.75 65.69
CA LEU A 212 -16.72 -46.35 65.72
C LEU A 212 -16.63 -47.88 65.83
N HIS A 213 -15.73 -48.53 65.09
CA HIS A 213 -15.48 -49.96 65.21
C HIS A 213 -15.01 -50.36 66.62
N HIS A 214 -14.14 -49.56 67.24
CA HIS A 214 -13.72 -49.79 68.61
C HIS A 214 -14.91 -49.79 69.58
N PHE A 215 -15.78 -48.78 69.50
CA PHE A 215 -16.97 -48.70 70.34
C PHE A 215 -17.97 -49.82 70.05
N GLN A 216 -18.18 -50.18 68.78
CA GLN A 216 -19.05 -51.30 68.41
C GLN A 216 -18.58 -52.63 69.03
N ASN A 217 -17.27 -52.89 69.02
CA ASN A 217 -16.71 -54.09 69.65
C ASN A 217 -16.94 -54.09 71.16
N GLN A 218 -16.82 -52.91 71.79
CA GLN A 218 -17.11 -52.77 73.22
C GLN A 218 -18.58 -53.04 73.54
N VAL A 219 -19.51 -52.50 72.74
CA VAL A 219 -20.95 -52.75 72.89
C VAL A 219 -21.24 -54.25 72.72
N ARG A 220 -20.70 -54.88 71.67
CA ARG A 220 -20.88 -56.31 71.42
C ARG A 220 -20.40 -57.19 72.58
N SER A 221 -19.26 -56.84 73.18
CA SER A 221 -18.75 -57.53 74.38
C SER A 221 -19.70 -57.38 75.57
N ARG A 222 -20.24 -56.18 75.80
CA ARG A 222 -21.23 -55.95 76.87
C ARG A 222 -22.53 -56.68 76.61
N ASP A 223 -23.02 -56.70 75.38
CA ASP A 223 -24.23 -57.43 75.00
C ASP A 223 -24.07 -58.94 75.21
N HIS A 224 -22.89 -59.47 74.91
CA HIS A 224 -22.56 -60.87 75.20
C HIS A 224 -22.63 -61.17 76.70
N ILE A 225 -21.98 -60.34 77.53
CA ILE A 225 -22.01 -60.49 79.00
C ILE A 225 -23.43 -60.35 79.55
N MET A 226 -24.19 -59.38 79.06
CA MET A 226 -25.59 -59.17 79.45
C MET A 226 -26.44 -60.38 79.08
N GLY A 227 -26.24 -60.94 77.88
CA GLY A 227 -26.93 -62.13 77.40
C GLY A 227 -26.69 -63.34 78.32
N GLU A 228 -25.43 -63.55 78.74
CA GLU A 228 -25.09 -64.59 79.72
C GLU A 228 -25.75 -64.34 81.08
N ALA A 229 -25.74 -63.09 81.57
CA ALA A 229 -26.37 -62.74 82.84
C ALA A 229 -27.89 -63.01 82.80
N VAL A 230 -28.55 -62.64 81.69
CA VAL A 230 -29.98 -62.92 81.48
C VAL A 230 -30.25 -64.42 81.42
N ALA A 231 -29.40 -65.21 80.75
CA ALA A 231 -29.53 -66.66 80.71
C ALA A 231 -29.42 -67.28 82.12
N LYS A 232 -28.46 -66.84 82.93
CA LYS A 232 -28.31 -67.26 84.33
C LYS A 232 -29.51 -66.88 85.20
N ILE A 233 -30.04 -65.66 85.03
CA ILE A 233 -31.25 -65.24 85.76
C ILE A 233 -32.43 -66.14 85.39
N ARG A 234 -32.58 -66.52 84.11
CA ARG A 234 -33.63 -67.45 83.67
C ARG A 234 -33.49 -68.82 84.34
N GLU A 235 -32.29 -69.40 84.37
CA GLU A 235 -32.07 -70.66 85.10
C GLU A 235 -32.48 -70.56 86.57
N VAL A 236 -32.10 -69.47 87.25
CA VAL A 236 -32.49 -69.24 88.66
C VAL A 236 -34.01 -69.13 88.80
N VAL A 237 -34.68 -68.41 87.89
CA VAL A 237 -36.15 -68.28 87.89
C VAL A 237 -36.82 -69.64 87.66
N ASP A 238 -36.34 -70.45 86.71
CA ASP A 238 -36.86 -71.79 86.42
C ASP A 238 -36.69 -72.74 87.62
N HIS A 239 -35.54 -72.67 88.30
CA HIS A 239 -35.31 -73.41 89.54
C HIS A 239 -36.25 -72.97 90.67
N LEU A 240 -36.44 -71.66 90.87
CA LEU A 240 -37.37 -71.13 91.87
C LEU A 240 -38.82 -71.53 91.57
N GLN A 241 -39.23 -71.51 90.30
CA GLN A 241 -40.56 -72.01 89.88
C GLN A 241 -40.72 -73.50 90.18
N THR A 242 -39.69 -74.32 89.92
CA THR A 242 -39.72 -75.76 90.25
C THR A 242 -39.86 -75.98 91.76
N LEU A 243 -39.09 -75.25 92.57
CA LEU A 243 -39.18 -75.30 94.04
C LEU A 243 -40.55 -74.84 94.56
N ALA A 244 -41.13 -73.80 93.96
CA ALA A 244 -42.47 -73.33 94.32
C ALA A 244 -43.53 -74.42 94.08
N VAL A 245 -43.50 -75.09 92.91
CA VAL A 245 -44.41 -76.21 92.61
C VAL A 245 -44.23 -77.38 93.60
N GLN A 246 -42.99 -77.68 94.00
CA GLN A 246 -42.72 -78.70 95.01
C GLN A 246 -43.29 -78.31 96.38
N ALA A 247 -43.11 -77.05 96.80
CA ALA A 247 -43.64 -76.53 98.05
C ALA A 247 -45.19 -76.57 98.06
N ASP A 248 -45.83 -76.16 96.97
CA ASP A 248 -47.29 -76.24 96.81
C ASP A 248 -47.78 -77.69 96.92
N THR A 249 -47.08 -78.63 96.29
CA THR A 249 -47.40 -80.07 96.35
C THR A 249 -47.30 -80.61 97.78
N LEU A 250 -46.23 -80.27 98.49
CA LEU A 250 -46.03 -80.66 99.90
C LEU A 250 -47.06 -80.01 100.82
N SER A 251 -47.42 -78.74 100.57
CA SER A 251 -48.46 -78.03 101.31
C SER A 251 -49.82 -78.74 101.18
N VAL A 252 -50.21 -79.11 99.95
CA VAL A 252 -51.45 -79.87 99.70
C VAL A 252 -51.42 -81.23 100.39
N LYS A 253 -50.29 -81.96 100.33
CA LYS A 253 -50.14 -83.22 101.07
C LYS A 253 -50.31 -83.02 102.57
N TYR A 254 -49.67 -82.00 103.13
CA TYR A 254 -49.77 -81.71 104.57
C TYR A 254 -51.21 -81.36 104.98
N GLU A 255 -51.93 -80.56 104.17
CA GLU A 255 -53.35 -80.26 104.43
C GLU A 255 -54.25 -81.51 104.38
N LEU A 256 -53.96 -82.47 103.50
CA LEU A 256 -54.79 -83.67 103.29
C LEU A 256 -54.43 -84.83 104.22
N GLU A 257 -53.16 -85.05 104.52
CA GLU A 257 -52.67 -86.26 105.21
C GLU A 257 -52.33 -86.03 106.69
N SER A 258 -52.15 -84.78 107.15
CA SER A 258 -51.85 -84.47 108.56
C SER A 258 -53.11 -84.10 109.34
N ASN A 259 -53.37 -84.77 110.47
CA ASN A 259 -54.48 -84.44 111.38
C ASN A 259 -54.46 -82.97 111.82
N ARG A 260 -53.27 -82.42 112.11
CA ARG A 260 -53.10 -80.99 112.45
C ARG A 260 -53.30 -80.07 111.24
N GLY A 261 -52.93 -80.53 110.04
CA GLY A 261 -53.12 -79.80 108.79
C GLY A 261 -54.60 -79.64 108.43
N GLN A 262 -55.38 -80.73 108.52
CA GLN A 262 -56.83 -80.72 108.31
C GLN A 262 -57.56 -79.80 109.30
N GLU A 263 -57.15 -79.80 110.57
CA GLU A 263 -57.69 -78.93 111.62
C GLU A 263 -57.43 -77.45 111.31
N LEU A 264 -56.20 -77.10 110.94
CA LEU A 264 -55.80 -75.75 110.54
C LEU A 264 -56.54 -75.28 109.28
N ALA A 265 -56.67 -76.12 108.26
CA ALA A 265 -57.42 -75.80 107.04
C ALA A 265 -58.92 -75.56 107.32
N SER A 266 -59.51 -76.35 108.23
CA SER A 266 -60.89 -76.17 108.70
C SER A 266 -61.08 -74.83 109.44
N LEU A 267 -60.14 -74.48 110.33
CA LEU A 267 -60.14 -73.19 111.04
C LEU A 267 -59.96 -72.00 110.06
N LEU A 268 -59.04 -72.11 109.11
CA LEU A 268 -58.82 -71.10 108.08
C LEU A 268 -60.06 -70.89 107.21
N ARG A 269 -60.77 -71.96 106.80
CA ARG A 269 -62.05 -71.82 106.08
C ARG A 269 -63.10 -71.11 106.92
N LYS A 270 -63.24 -71.45 108.21
CA LYS A 270 -64.16 -70.75 109.12
C LYS A 270 -63.82 -69.26 109.23
N ILE A 271 -62.55 -68.92 109.41
CA ILE A 271 -62.08 -67.53 109.47
C ILE A 271 -62.33 -66.79 108.14
N ARG A 272 -62.10 -67.43 106.98
CA ARG A 272 -62.35 -66.82 105.66
C ARG A 272 -63.83 -66.52 105.44
N VAL A 273 -64.71 -67.45 105.82
CA VAL A 273 -66.17 -67.26 105.77
C VAL A 273 -66.60 -66.11 106.70
N LEU A 274 -66.02 -66.04 107.90
CA LEU A 274 -66.27 -64.94 108.83
C LEU A 274 -65.77 -63.59 108.28
N SER A 275 -64.59 -63.55 107.66
CA SER A 275 -64.03 -62.33 107.06
C SER A 275 -64.85 -61.84 105.85
N ILE A 276 -65.34 -62.76 105.00
CA ILE A 276 -66.25 -62.41 103.89
C ILE A 276 -67.60 -61.90 104.43
N ARG A 277 -68.11 -62.50 105.51
CA ARG A 277 -69.31 -62.01 106.21
C ARG A 277 -69.11 -60.68 106.93
N ALA A 278 -67.88 -60.38 107.36
CA ALA A 278 -67.52 -59.13 108.03
C ALA A 278 -67.20 -57.99 107.05
N LYS A 279 -66.85 -58.29 105.79
CA LYS A 279 -66.54 -57.31 104.73
C LYS A 279 -67.62 -56.25 104.44
N PRO A 280 -68.93 -56.49 104.60
CA PRO A 280 -69.96 -55.44 104.48
C PRO A 280 -70.04 -54.49 105.69
N TYR A 281 -69.30 -54.78 106.77
CA TYR A 281 -69.30 -54.04 108.03
C TYR A 281 -67.97 -53.31 108.29
N LEU A 282 -67.09 -53.27 107.28
CA LEU A 282 -65.87 -52.46 107.20
C LEU A 282 -65.99 -51.54 106.00
#